data_AF-A0A9E4R3L3-F1
#
_entry.id   AF-A0A9E4R3L3-F1
#
_cell.length_a   1.000
_cell.length_b   1.000
_cell.length_c   1.000
_cell.angle_alpha   90.00
_cell.angle_beta   90.00
_cell.angle_gamma   90.00
#
_symmetry.space_group_name_H-M   'P 1'
#
loop_
_entity.id
_entity.type
_entity.pdbx_description
1 polymer ?
#
loop_
_entity_poly.entity_id
_entity_poly.type
_entity_poly.pdbx_seq_one_letter_code
_entity_poly.pdbx_strand_id
1 'polypeptide(L)'
;GVAAGVVQTGEDLAENDPHLRERGLFQKVPDAAGVLRTIERAPYKLSRTPGSVTRGAPEFGADQDFVLSEILGVDDDELAEMAIAGAFD
;
A
#
# COMPACT_ATOMS: atom_id res chain seq x y z
N GLY A 1 -8.90 -40.21 -6.53
CA GLY A 1 -7.56 -39.64 -6.77
C GLY A 1 -6.93 -39.23 -5.47
N VAL A 2 -5.68 -38.78 -5.48
CA VAL A 2 -4.94 -38.28 -4.31
C VAL A 2 -4.79 -36.76 -4.45
N ALA A 3 -5.09 -36.01 -3.39
CA ALA A 3 -4.89 -34.57 -3.39
C ALA A 3 -3.38 -34.25 -3.25
N ALA A 4 -2.84 -33.49 -4.20
CA ALA A 4 -1.46 -33.02 -4.17
C ALA A 4 -1.37 -31.66 -4.87
N GLY A 5 -0.40 -30.84 -4.47
CA GLY A 5 -0.10 -29.54 -5.07
C GLY A 5 1.40 -29.40 -5.31
N VAL A 6 1.78 -28.59 -6.30
CA VAL A 6 3.17 -28.25 -6.58
C VAL A 6 3.71 -27.30 -5.51
N VAL A 7 4.97 -27.46 -5.13
CA VAL A 7 5.67 -26.47 -4.28
C VAL A 7 6.10 -25.32 -5.19
N GLN A 8 5.43 -24.19 -5.06
CA GLN A 8 5.68 -22.99 -5.86
C GLN A 8 6.71 -22.08 -5.20
N THR A 9 7.59 -21.49 -6.00
CA THR A 9 8.46 -20.37 -5.60
C THR A 9 7.70 -19.03 -5.62
N GLY A 10 8.34 -17.96 -5.14
CA GLY A 10 7.75 -16.62 -5.23
C GLY A 10 7.52 -16.15 -6.67
N GLU A 11 8.45 -16.48 -7.59
CA GLU A 11 8.31 -16.20 -9.01
C GLU A 11 7.14 -16.98 -9.64
N ASP A 12 7.00 -18.26 -9.29
CA ASP A 12 5.89 -19.08 -9.76
C ASP A 12 4.53 -18.46 -9.37
N LEU A 13 4.41 -17.99 -8.14
CA LEU A 13 3.19 -17.36 -7.64
C LEU A 13 2.94 -15.99 -8.30
N ALA A 14 3.96 -15.15 -8.39
CA ALA A 14 3.81 -13.75 -8.82
C ALA A 14 3.68 -13.60 -10.33
N GLU A 15 4.33 -14.45 -11.11
CA GLU A 15 4.48 -14.26 -12.56
C GLU A 15 3.81 -15.38 -13.38
N ASN A 16 3.84 -16.63 -12.89
CA ASN A 16 3.50 -17.79 -13.71
C ASN A 16 2.15 -18.44 -13.37
N ASP A 17 1.59 -18.22 -12.18
CA ASP A 17 0.33 -18.85 -11.77
C ASP A 17 -0.88 -18.24 -12.51
N PRO A 18 -1.58 -19.00 -13.36
CA PRO A 18 -2.68 -18.47 -14.16
C PRO A 18 -3.89 -18.08 -13.30
N HIS A 19 -4.12 -18.78 -12.19
CA HIS A 19 -5.25 -18.51 -11.30
C HIS A 19 -5.00 -17.22 -10.51
N LEU A 20 -3.81 -17.03 -9.98
CA LEU A 20 -3.46 -15.81 -9.24
C LEU A 20 -3.44 -14.58 -10.15
N ARG A 21 -2.98 -14.74 -11.41
CA ARG A 21 -3.03 -13.70 -12.44
C ARG A 21 -4.46 -13.30 -12.80
N GLU A 22 -5.35 -14.26 -13.05
CA GLU A 22 -6.79 -13.99 -13.29
C GLU A 22 -7.43 -13.29 -12.09
N ARG A 23 -7.00 -13.65 -10.87
CA ARG A 23 -7.48 -13.00 -9.66
C ARG A 23 -6.91 -11.60 -9.46
N GLY A 24 -5.83 -11.24 -10.16
CA GLY A 24 -5.11 -9.98 -9.99
C GLY A 24 -4.52 -9.84 -8.59
N LEU A 25 -4.07 -10.95 -8.00
CA LEU A 25 -3.54 -10.98 -6.64
C LEU A 25 -2.27 -10.14 -6.51
N PHE A 26 -1.32 -10.33 -7.45
CA PHE A 26 -0.11 -9.54 -7.53
C PHE A 26 -0.27 -8.39 -8.51
N GLN A 27 0.08 -7.17 -8.08
CA GLN A 27 -0.07 -5.95 -8.86
C GLN A 27 1.19 -5.10 -8.80
N LYS A 28 1.48 -4.38 -9.88
CA LYS A 28 2.58 -3.42 -9.95
C LYS A 28 2.06 -2.02 -9.58
N VAL A 29 2.68 -1.41 -8.57
CA VAL A 29 2.28 -0.11 -8.04
C VAL A 29 3.53 0.77 -7.93
N PRO A 30 3.49 2.04 -8.35
CA PRO A 30 4.62 2.93 -8.18
C PRO A 30 4.85 3.22 -6.68
N ASP A 31 6.10 3.15 -6.25
CA ASP A 31 6.54 3.79 -5.00
C ASP A 31 6.66 5.30 -5.19
N ALA A 32 7.06 6.02 -4.13
CA ALA A 32 7.17 7.47 -4.16
C ALA A 32 8.20 7.99 -5.19
N ALA A 33 9.20 7.18 -5.53
CA ALA A 33 10.18 7.47 -6.58
C ALA A 33 9.68 7.10 -7.99
N GLY A 34 8.44 6.62 -8.13
CA GLY A 34 7.85 6.17 -9.38
C GLY A 34 8.30 4.77 -9.83
N VAL A 35 9.04 4.04 -8.99
CA VAL A 35 9.50 2.68 -9.33
C VAL A 35 8.37 1.69 -9.09
N LEU A 36 8.07 0.87 -10.09
CA LEU A 36 7.04 -0.15 -9.97
C LEU A 36 7.49 -1.28 -9.04
N ARG A 37 6.73 -1.49 -7.96
CA ARG A 37 6.89 -2.58 -7.01
C ARG A 37 5.75 -3.58 -7.16
N THR A 38 6.07 -4.87 -7.15
CA THR A 38 5.08 -5.93 -7.07
C THR A 38 4.61 -6.05 -5.63
N ILE A 39 3.31 -5.92 -5.41
CA ILE A 39 2.68 -6.11 -4.10
C ILE A 39 1.57 -7.15 -4.20
N GLU A 40 1.26 -7.78 -3.06
CA GLU A 40 0.08 -8.62 -2.91
C GLU A 40 -1.12 -7.75 -2.48
N ARG A 41 -2.24 -7.83 -3.21
CA ARG A 41 -3.52 -7.26 -2.76
C ARG A 41 -4.17 -8.20 -1.74
N ALA A 42 -5.15 -7.69 -0.99
CA ALA A 42 -6.05 -8.54 -0.20
C ALA A 42 -6.51 -9.80 -0.97
N PRO A 43 -6.31 -11.02 -0.42
CA PRO A 43 -6.53 -12.27 -1.15
C PRO A 43 -8.02 -12.61 -1.39
N TYR A 44 -8.89 -11.97 -0.60
CA TYR A 44 -10.34 -12.09 -0.70
C TYR A 44 -10.93 -11.08 -1.70
N LYS A 45 -12.01 -11.51 -2.38
CA LYS A 45 -12.83 -10.67 -3.25
C LYS A 45 -14.20 -10.49 -2.62
N LEU A 46 -14.52 -9.26 -2.24
CA LEU A 46 -15.82 -8.91 -1.67
C LEU A 46 -16.73 -8.40 -2.78
N SER A 47 -17.94 -8.94 -2.88
CA SER A 47 -18.89 -8.58 -3.93
C SER A 47 -19.55 -7.21 -3.71
N ARG A 48 -19.71 -6.79 -2.45
CA ARG A 48 -20.38 -5.53 -2.09
C ARG A 48 -19.42 -4.36 -1.88
N THR A 49 -18.22 -4.63 -1.37
CA THR A 49 -17.19 -3.64 -1.08
C THR A 49 -15.83 -4.12 -1.61
N PRO A 50 -15.65 -4.21 -2.93
CA PRO A 50 -14.37 -4.63 -3.48
C PRO A 50 -13.27 -3.66 -3.04
N GLY A 51 -12.22 -4.16 -2.39
CA GLY A 51 -11.05 -3.34 -2.08
C GLY A 51 -10.32 -2.90 -3.36
N SER A 52 -9.48 -1.87 -3.26
CA SER A 52 -8.60 -1.46 -4.36
C SER A 52 -7.27 -1.01 -3.79
N VAL A 53 -6.20 -1.24 -4.53
CA VAL A 53 -4.94 -0.55 -4.25
C VAL A 53 -5.03 0.82 -4.91
N THR A 54 -4.98 1.88 -4.12
CA THR A 54 -5.20 3.26 -4.61
C THR A 54 -3.89 4.04 -4.77
N ARG A 55 -2.86 3.73 -3.97
CA ARG A 55 -1.51 4.31 -4.05
C ARG A 55 -0.47 3.33 -3.52
N GLY A 56 0.80 3.61 -3.83
CA GLY A 56 1.94 2.93 -3.20
C GLY A 56 2.09 3.29 -1.73
N ALA A 57 3.08 2.69 -1.06
CA ALA A 57 3.42 3.08 0.29
C ALA A 57 3.85 4.56 0.33
N PRO A 58 3.32 5.37 1.26
CA PRO A 58 3.76 6.75 1.42
C PRO A 58 5.20 6.81 1.93
N GLU A 59 5.88 7.92 1.66
CA GLU A 59 7.14 8.23 2.35
C GLU A 59 6.86 8.60 3.81
N PHE A 60 7.92 8.58 4.61
CA PHE A 60 7.85 9.08 5.97
C PHE A 60 7.39 10.55 5.97
N GLY A 61 6.43 10.90 6.83
CA GLY A 61 5.88 12.24 6.93
C GLY A 61 4.94 12.68 5.79
N ALA A 62 4.68 11.86 4.76
CA ALA A 62 3.97 12.31 3.55
C ALA A 62 2.54 12.84 3.77
N ASP A 63 1.86 12.39 4.84
CA ASP A 63 0.52 12.87 5.19
C ASP A 63 0.52 13.72 6.49
N GLN A 64 1.68 14.13 7.02
CA GLN A 64 1.81 14.81 8.31
C GLN A 64 1.02 16.13 8.35
N ASP A 65 1.31 17.03 7.41
CA ASP A 65 0.67 18.34 7.37
C ASP A 65 -0.85 18.19 7.24
N PHE A 66 -1.31 17.32 6.33
CA PHE A 66 -2.73 17.03 6.16
C PHE A 66 -3.40 16.56 7.46
N VAL A 67 -2.75 15.68 8.22
CA VAL A 67 -3.31 15.20 9.48
C VAL A 67 -3.33 16.32 10.53
N LEU A 68 -2.23 17.06 10.69
CA LEU A 68 -2.13 18.09 11.73
C LEU A 68 -3.08 19.27 11.45
N SER A 69 -3.12 19.77 10.22
CA SER A 69 -3.97 20.91 9.86
C SER A 69 -5.42 20.50 9.61
N GLU A 70 -5.69 19.62 8.65
CA GLU A 70 -7.07 19.37 8.17
C GLU A 70 -7.86 18.44 9.09
N ILE A 71 -7.19 17.50 9.77
CA ILE A 71 -7.88 16.54 10.66
C ILE A 71 -7.88 17.04 12.11
N LEU A 72 -6.74 17.50 12.62
CA LEU A 72 -6.61 17.93 14.01
C LEU A 72 -6.86 19.42 14.23
N GLY A 73 -6.83 20.24 13.17
CA GLY A 73 -7.14 21.67 13.26
C GLY A 73 -6.01 22.51 13.85
N VAL A 74 -4.76 22.03 13.79
CA VAL A 74 -3.58 22.80 14.21
C VAL A 74 -3.39 23.94 13.21
N ASP A 75 -3.28 25.17 13.72
CA ASP A 75 -3.03 26.33 12.88
C ASP A 75 -1.56 26.45 12.46
N ASP A 76 -1.29 27.32 11.48
CA ASP A 76 0.04 27.46 10.90
C ASP A 76 1.10 27.93 11.92
N ASP A 77 0.69 28.73 12.91
CA ASP A 77 1.59 29.25 13.94
C ASP A 77 1.97 28.14 14.92
N GLU A 78 0.99 27.37 15.41
CA GLU A 78 1.20 26.20 16.26
C GLU A 78 2.02 25.12 15.53
N LEU A 79 1.75 24.88 14.25
CA LEU A 79 2.50 23.91 13.43
C LEU A 79 3.97 24.31 13.33
N ALA A 80 4.25 25.60 13.11
CA ALA A 80 5.61 26.12 13.04
C ALA A 80 6.34 26.00 14.37
N GLU A 81 5.67 26.29 15.50
CA GLU A 81 6.25 26.10 16.83
C GLU A 81 6.61 24.64 17.10
N MET A 82 5.73 23.70 16.74
CA MET A 82 5.98 22.26 16.89
C MET A 82 7.15 21.79 16.01
N ALA A 83 7.25 22.30 14.77
CA ALA A 83 8.36 22.01 13.87
C ALA A 83 9.70 22.52 14.45
N ILE A 84 9.72 23.75 14.97
CA ILE A 84 10.92 24.33 15.62
C ILE A 84 11.32 23.54 16.87
N ALA A 85 10.33 23.06 17.63
CA ALA A 85 10.55 22.23 18.80
C ALA A 85 11.04 20.80 18.48
N GLY A 86 11.03 20.39 17.20
CA GLY A 86 11.38 19.04 16.78
C GLY A 86 10.36 18.01 17.27
N ALA A 87 9.08 18.38 17.35
CA ALA A 87 8.01 17.47 17.78
C ALA A 87 7.77 16.35 16.75
N PHE A 88 8.22 16.54 15.52
CA PHE A 88 8.17 15.61 14.40
C PHE A 88 9.36 15.85 13.47
N ASP A 89 9.72 14.80 12.73
CA ASP A 89 10.87 14.74 11.81
C ASP A 89 10.50 15.14 10.37
#